data_AF-A0A9E3XT75-F1
#
_entry.id   AF-A0A9E3XT75-F1
#
_cell.length_a   1.000
_cell.length_b   1.000
_cell.length_c   1.000
_cell.angle_alpha   90.00
_cell.angle_beta   90.00
_cell.angle_gamma   90.00
#
_symmetry.space_group_name_H-M   'P 1'
#
loop_
_entity.id
_entity.type
_entity.pdbx_description
1 polymer ?
#
loop_
_entity_poly.entity_id
_entity_poly.type
_entity_poly.pdbx_seq_one_letter_code
_entity_poly.pdbx_strand_id
1 'polypeptide(L)'
;ELREHAAGLNAGRWDYIFSVIKRLRSIESVPTLPDRQQVTMTVPFMRSYAELLVKTCHRRGAHAMGGMAAFIPSRRDAEVNDRAIAAVHADKRREAQAGFDGTWVAHPDLVPVALDEFDEVLQGRPNQLERQRDDVDVSAAQLIDTTVDDGAITRAGVRTNIRVGVYYLAAWLAGSGAVAIDNLMEDAATAEISRSQLWQWVHREARLDDGAPVTAGLVTGTLEQVLEELREELAGTPAAAHLDEAARVFERVALEDPFIEFLTLPAYELID
;
A
#
# COMPACT_ATOMS: atom_id res chain seq x y z
N GLU A 1 -17.07 -20.54 7.37
CA GLU A 1 -16.46 -20.38 8.70
C GLU A 1 -17.09 -19.21 9.47
N LEU A 2 -17.14 -17.99 8.92
CA LEU A 2 -17.66 -16.81 9.65
C LEU A 2 -19.09 -16.36 9.26
N ARG A 3 -19.95 -17.26 8.75
CA ARG A 3 -21.30 -16.90 8.22
C ARG A 3 -22.14 -16.06 9.19
N GLU A 4 -22.14 -16.41 10.47
CA GLU A 4 -23.01 -15.80 11.48
C GLU A 4 -22.49 -14.45 12.01
N HIS A 5 -21.24 -14.10 11.67
CA HIS A 5 -20.53 -12.96 12.28
C HIS A 5 -19.88 -12.02 11.26
N ALA A 6 -19.77 -12.41 9.99
CA ALA A 6 -19.19 -11.57 8.95
C ALA A 6 -20.26 -10.70 8.27
N ALA A 7 -19.96 -9.41 8.12
CA ALA A 7 -20.82 -8.45 7.41
C ALA A 7 -20.33 -8.13 5.98
N GLY A 8 -19.13 -8.58 5.62
CA GLY A 8 -18.48 -8.26 4.36
C GLY A 8 -16.99 -8.58 4.35
N LEU A 9 -16.33 -8.23 3.25
CA LEU A 9 -14.88 -8.21 3.08
C LEU A 9 -14.43 -6.86 2.54
N ASN A 10 -13.16 -6.52 2.72
CA ASN A 10 -12.57 -5.27 2.26
C ASN A 10 -11.42 -5.52 1.28
N ALA A 11 -11.35 -4.70 0.24
CA ALA A 11 -10.22 -4.64 -0.67
C ALA A 11 -9.13 -3.72 -0.11
N GLY A 12 -7.91 -4.24 0.04
CA GLY A 12 -6.74 -3.49 0.48
C GLY A 12 -5.64 -3.51 -0.57
N ARG A 13 -4.82 -2.45 -0.62
CA ARG A 13 -3.68 -2.37 -1.54
C ARG A 13 -2.38 -2.81 -0.86
N TRP A 14 -1.90 -2.05 0.11
CA TRP A 14 -0.56 -2.23 0.70
C TRP A 14 -0.37 -3.57 1.39
N ASP A 15 -1.26 -3.95 2.31
CA ASP A 15 -1.20 -5.26 2.97
C ASP A 15 -1.31 -6.43 1.99
N TYR A 16 -2.12 -6.28 0.93
CA TYR A 16 -2.29 -7.34 -0.05
C TYR A 16 -1.00 -7.55 -0.86
N ILE A 17 -0.41 -6.48 -1.41
CA ILE A 17 0.83 -6.62 -2.20
C ILE A 17 2.04 -6.96 -1.32
N PHE A 18 2.07 -6.49 -0.07
CA PHE A 18 3.00 -6.98 0.95
C PHE A 18 2.87 -8.49 1.14
N SER A 19 1.64 -8.99 1.35
CA SER A 19 1.38 -10.41 1.51
C SER A 19 1.74 -11.21 0.26
N VAL A 20 1.52 -10.67 -0.94
CA VAL A 20 1.95 -11.29 -2.21
C VAL A 20 3.47 -11.49 -2.23
N ILE A 21 4.26 -10.45 -1.95
CA ILE A 21 5.72 -10.58 -1.84
C ILE A 21 6.06 -11.61 -0.77
N LYS A 22 5.52 -11.45 0.44
CA LYS A 22 5.82 -12.33 1.57
C LYS A 22 5.52 -13.79 1.25
N ARG A 23 4.35 -14.11 0.70
CA ARG A 23 3.92 -15.50 0.48
C ARG A 23 4.50 -16.13 -0.77
N LEU A 24 4.80 -15.34 -1.80
CA LEU A 24 5.31 -15.84 -3.08
C LEU A 24 6.83 -15.66 -3.24
N ARG A 25 7.53 -15.12 -2.22
CA ARG A 25 8.97 -14.81 -2.26
C ARG A 25 9.87 -15.93 -2.78
N SER A 26 9.54 -17.20 -2.50
CA SER A 26 10.34 -18.36 -2.91
C SER A 26 9.90 -18.99 -4.24
N ILE A 27 8.86 -18.47 -4.89
CA ILE A 27 8.36 -19.00 -6.16
C ILE A 27 9.01 -18.23 -7.31
N GLU A 28 10.04 -18.82 -7.92
CA GLU A 28 10.84 -18.15 -8.95
C GLU A 28 10.03 -17.71 -10.17
N SER A 29 9.00 -18.47 -10.55
CA SER A 29 8.15 -18.18 -11.70
C SER A 29 7.18 -17.01 -11.48
N VAL A 30 7.04 -16.51 -10.24
CA VAL A 30 6.23 -15.31 -9.95
C VAL A 30 7.09 -14.08 -10.25
N PRO A 31 6.63 -13.17 -11.13
CA PRO A 31 7.36 -11.95 -11.47
C PRO A 31 7.65 -11.06 -10.26
N THR A 32 8.82 -10.43 -10.26
CA THR A 32 9.17 -9.38 -9.29
C THR A 32 8.27 -8.17 -9.52
N LEU A 33 7.72 -7.59 -8.44
CA LEU A 33 6.88 -6.40 -8.57
C LEU A 33 7.74 -5.15 -8.87
N PRO A 34 7.27 -4.23 -9.73
CA PRO A 34 7.92 -2.93 -9.96
C PRO A 34 7.68 -2.01 -8.75
N ASP A 35 8.06 -0.73 -8.82
CA ASP A 35 7.77 0.26 -7.77
C ASP A 35 6.30 0.18 -7.31
N ARG A 36 6.05 0.11 -5.99
CA ARG A 36 4.70 -0.10 -5.43
C ARG A 36 3.66 0.91 -5.91
N GLN A 37 4.09 2.12 -6.26
CA GLN A 37 3.24 3.17 -6.80
C GLN A 37 2.60 2.77 -8.13
N GLN A 38 3.32 1.98 -8.95
CA GLN A 38 2.86 1.44 -10.25
C GLN A 38 1.95 0.22 -10.09
N VAL A 39 1.99 -0.47 -8.94
CA VAL A 39 1.11 -1.61 -8.61
C VAL A 39 -0.26 -1.10 -8.15
N THR A 40 -1.00 -0.44 -9.04
CA THR A 40 -2.31 0.15 -8.78
C THR A 40 -3.41 -0.91 -8.69
N MET A 41 -4.60 -0.51 -8.27
CA MET A 41 -5.76 -1.42 -8.27
C MET A 41 -6.28 -1.78 -9.68
N THR A 42 -5.68 -1.22 -10.75
CA THR A 42 -6.06 -1.49 -12.15
C THR A 42 -5.15 -2.50 -12.84
N VAL A 43 -3.98 -2.82 -12.27
CA VAL A 43 -3.10 -3.85 -12.84
C VAL A 43 -3.78 -5.23 -12.80
N PRO A 44 -3.45 -6.17 -13.71
CA PRO A 44 -4.27 -7.35 -13.96
C PRO A 44 -4.63 -8.20 -12.73
N PHE A 45 -3.65 -8.54 -11.89
CA PHE A 45 -3.91 -9.38 -10.72
C PHE A 45 -4.69 -8.64 -9.62
N MET A 46 -4.43 -7.35 -9.40
CA MET A 46 -5.17 -6.53 -8.44
C MET A 46 -6.62 -6.32 -8.87
N ARG A 47 -6.84 -6.14 -10.19
CA ARG A 47 -8.19 -6.09 -10.76
C ARG A 47 -8.92 -7.41 -10.58
N SER A 48 -8.26 -8.54 -10.89
CA SER A 48 -8.82 -9.88 -10.72
C SER A 48 -9.19 -10.15 -9.25
N TYR A 49 -8.32 -9.74 -8.32
CA TYR A 49 -8.57 -9.77 -6.88
C TYR A 49 -9.83 -8.96 -6.50
N ALA A 50 -9.92 -7.71 -6.93
CA ALA A 50 -11.04 -6.83 -6.61
C ALA A 50 -12.38 -7.35 -7.18
N GLU A 51 -12.39 -7.78 -8.44
CA GLU A 51 -13.60 -8.32 -9.10
C GLU A 51 -14.07 -9.62 -8.44
N LEU A 52 -13.14 -10.53 -8.10
CA LEU A 52 -13.47 -11.76 -7.39
C LEU A 52 -14.00 -11.51 -5.98
N LEU A 53 -13.47 -10.50 -5.27
CA LEU A 53 -13.95 -10.11 -3.95
C LEU A 53 -15.40 -9.66 -4.02
N VAL A 54 -15.74 -8.76 -4.94
CA VAL A 54 -17.12 -8.27 -5.14
C VAL A 54 -18.06 -9.43 -5.46
N LYS A 55 -17.74 -10.25 -6.48
CA LYS A 55 -18.55 -11.43 -6.84
C LYS A 55 -18.78 -12.36 -5.65
N THR A 56 -17.73 -12.61 -4.88
CA THR A 56 -17.79 -13.55 -3.76
C THR A 56 -18.66 -13.03 -2.61
N CYS A 57 -18.55 -11.75 -2.28
CA CYS A 57 -19.34 -11.12 -1.22
C CYS A 57 -20.83 -11.09 -1.60
N HIS A 58 -21.15 -10.60 -2.80
CA HIS A 58 -22.54 -10.41 -3.23
C HIS A 58 -23.29 -11.74 -3.40
N ARG A 59 -22.62 -12.78 -3.90
CA ARG A 59 -23.17 -14.15 -3.94
C ARG A 59 -23.54 -14.70 -2.55
N ARG A 60 -22.98 -14.14 -1.48
CA ARG A 60 -23.25 -14.52 -0.09
C ARG A 60 -24.11 -13.51 0.66
N GLY A 61 -24.61 -12.47 -0.01
CA GLY A 61 -25.38 -11.39 0.63
C GLY A 61 -24.55 -10.58 1.63
N ALA A 62 -23.24 -10.51 1.44
CA ALA A 62 -22.31 -9.76 2.29
C ALA A 62 -21.72 -8.58 1.51
N HIS A 63 -21.30 -7.52 2.22
CA HIS A 63 -20.78 -6.32 1.57
C HIS A 63 -19.36 -6.51 1.03
N ALA A 64 -19.08 -5.92 -0.12
CA ALA A 64 -17.74 -5.72 -0.65
C ALA A 64 -17.33 -4.26 -0.45
N MET A 65 -16.31 -4.01 0.35
CA MET A 65 -15.79 -2.66 0.62
C MET A 65 -14.54 -2.36 -0.22
N GLY A 66 -14.49 -1.19 -0.84
CA GLY A 66 -13.36 -0.67 -1.60
C GLY A 66 -12.19 -0.24 -0.71
N GLY A 67 -11.12 0.22 -1.34
CA GLY A 67 -9.85 0.55 -0.70
C GLY A 67 -9.75 1.98 -0.14
N MET A 68 -8.62 2.25 0.49
CA MET A 68 -8.30 3.52 1.13
C MET A 68 -7.88 4.60 0.13
N ALA A 69 -8.44 5.82 0.28
CA ALA A 69 -7.81 7.04 -0.21
C ALA A 69 -7.12 7.77 0.96
N ALA A 70 -5.79 7.74 0.98
CA ALA A 70 -4.98 8.20 2.10
C ALA A 70 -4.55 9.68 2.04
N PHE A 71 -4.94 10.42 0.99
CA PHE A 71 -4.47 11.78 0.78
C PHE A 71 -4.92 12.74 1.89
N ILE A 72 -4.00 13.57 2.35
CA ILE A 72 -4.22 14.66 3.30
C ILE A 72 -4.14 15.98 2.52
N PRO A 73 -5.25 16.73 2.37
CA PRO A 73 -5.23 18.01 1.67
C PRO A 73 -4.20 18.99 2.24
N SER A 74 -3.39 19.55 1.35
CA SER A 74 -2.42 20.58 1.68
C SER A 74 -3.10 21.93 1.86
N ARG A 75 -2.80 22.63 2.95
CA ARG A 75 -3.27 24.03 3.14
C ARG A 75 -2.45 25.06 2.36
N ARG A 76 -1.35 24.64 1.75
CA ARG A 76 -0.36 25.55 1.13
C ARG A 76 -0.23 25.37 -0.38
N ASP A 77 -0.72 24.25 -0.91
CA ASP A 77 -0.52 23.87 -2.31
C ASP A 77 -1.85 23.40 -2.92
N ALA A 78 -2.49 24.31 -3.66
CA ALA A 78 -3.74 24.04 -4.33
C ALA A 78 -3.57 23.07 -5.52
N GLU A 79 -2.46 23.12 -6.23
CA GLU A 79 -2.23 22.26 -7.41
C GLU A 79 -2.03 20.80 -7.01
N VAL A 80 -1.38 20.53 -5.87
CA VAL A 80 -1.31 19.19 -5.29
C VAL A 80 -2.69 18.69 -4.89
N ASN A 81 -3.53 19.55 -4.30
CA ASN A 81 -4.90 19.18 -3.94
C ASN A 81 -5.73 18.84 -5.17
N ASP A 82 -5.71 19.68 -6.20
CA ASP A 82 -6.52 19.48 -7.40
C ASP A 82 -6.18 18.14 -8.07
N ARG A 83 -4.88 17.84 -8.22
CA ARG A 83 -4.42 16.57 -8.79
C ARG A 83 -4.82 15.38 -7.92
N ALA A 84 -4.63 15.47 -6.61
CA ALA A 84 -4.94 14.38 -5.69
C ALA A 84 -6.45 14.14 -5.60
N ILE A 85 -7.27 15.19 -5.50
CA ILE A 85 -8.73 15.09 -5.47
C ILE A 85 -9.25 14.49 -6.78
N ALA A 86 -8.73 14.89 -7.93
CA ALA A 86 -9.09 14.28 -9.21
C ALA A 86 -8.74 12.78 -9.25
N ALA A 87 -7.60 12.39 -8.69
CA ALA A 87 -7.21 10.98 -8.57
C ALA A 87 -8.16 10.21 -7.62
N VAL A 88 -8.58 10.82 -6.50
CA VAL A 88 -9.56 10.23 -5.58
C VAL A 88 -10.91 10.03 -6.28
N HIS A 89 -11.43 11.03 -7.00
CA HIS A 89 -12.64 10.89 -7.80
C HIS A 89 -12.53 9.71 -8.78
N ALA A 90 -11.45 9.65 -9.57
CA ALA A 90 -11.25 8.59 -10.54
C ALA A 90 -11.21 7.19 -9.89
N ASP A 91 -10.54 7.05 -8.75
CA ASP A 91 -10.45 5.80 -8.03
C ASP A 91 -11.80 5.38 -7.40
N LYS A 92 -12.51 6.31 -6.76
CA LYS A 92 -13.81 6.01 -6.11
C LYS A 92 -14.90 5.73 -7.13
N ARG A 93 -14.90 6.45 -8.25
CA ARG A 93 -15.76 6.13 -9.40
C ARG A 93 -15.56 4.70 -9.88
N ARG A 94 -14.31 4.30 -10.06
CA ARG A 94 -13.96 2.94 -10.50
C ARG A 94 -14.47 1.90 -9.52
N GLU A 95 -14.31 2.12 -8.21
CA GLU A 95 -14.81 1.21 -7.18
C GLU A 95 -16.33 1.10 -7.19
N ALA A 96 -17.03 2.23 -7.18
CA ALA A 96 -18.50 2.27 -7.26
C ALA A 96 -18.97 1.54 -8.54
N GLN A 97 -18.37 1.85 -9.69
CA GLN A 97 -18.65 1.20 -10.96
C GLN A 97 -18.25 -0.27 -11.02
N ALA A 98 -17.33 -0.77 -10.19
CA ALA A 98 -16.96 -2.18 -10.12
C ALA A 98 -17.94 -3.01 -9.28
N GLY A 99 -18.78 -2.35 -8.47
CA GLY A 99 -19.79 -2.99 -7.63
C GLY A 99 -19.45 -3.01 -6.15
N PHE A 100 -18.48 -2.24 -5.67
CA PHE A 100 -18.24 -2.12 -4.23
C PHE A 100 -19.40 -1.37 -3.54
N ASP A 101 -19.78 -1.78 -2.34
CA ASP A 101 -20.88 -1.18 -1.59
C ASP A 101 -20.50 0.10 -0.83
N GLY A 102 -19.20 0.31 -0.63
CA GLY A 102 -18.64 1.50 -0.01
C GLY A 102 -17.13 1.57 -0.20
N THR A 103 -16.49 2.60 0.35
CA THR A 103 -15.04 2.84 0.23
C THR A 103 -14.45 3.46 1.49
N TRP A 104 -13.13 3.58 1.57
CA TRP A 104 -12.40 4.16 2.70
C TRP A 104 -11.70 5.48 2.32
N VAL A 105 -11.68 6.41 3.27
CA VAL A 105 -10.92 7.67 3.22
C VAL A 105 -10.22 7.90 4.56
N ALA A 106 -9.01 8.47 4.53
CA ALA A 106 -8.23 8.74 5.74
C ALA A 106 -8.44 10.16 6.31
N HIS A 107 -9.08 11.04 5.54
CA HIS A 107 -9.28 12.44 5.93
C HIS A 107 -10.75 12.87 5.72
N PRO A 108 -11.37 13.62 6.66
CA PRO A 108 -12.76 14.07 6.56
C PRO A 108 -13.08 14.84 5.28
N ASP A 109 -12.13 15.65 4.78
CA ASP A 109 -12.31 16.44 3.55
C ASP A 109 -12.50 15.59 2.29
N LEU A 110 -12.13 14.30 2.32
CA LEU A 110 -12.36 13.36 1.22
C LEU A 110 -13.73 12.66 1.31
N VAL A 111 -14.47 12.82 2.40
CA VAL A 111 -15.80 12.21 2.56
C VAL A 111 -16.77 12.68 1.48
N PRO A 112 -16.93 14.00 1.19
CA PRO A 112 -17.82 14.45 0.13
C PRO A 112 -17.42 13.91 -1.25
N VAL A 113 -16.12 13.91 -1.55
CA VAL A 113 -15.57 13.38 -2.82
C VAL A 113 -15.94 11.91 -3.01
N ALA A 114 -15.78 11.09 -1.97
CA ALA A 114 -16.13 9.68 -2.02
C ALA A 114 -17.65 9.46 -2.11
N LEU A 115 -18.44 10.26 -1.38
CA LEU A 115 -19.91 10.18 -1.42
C LEU A 115 -20.45 10.52 -2.81
N ASP A 116 -19.96 11.58 -3.46
CA ASP A 116 -20.44 12.00 -4.78
C ASP A 116 -20.35 10.85 -5.81
N GLU A 117 -19.22 10.14 -5.84
CA GLU A 117 -19.00 9.03 -6.78
C GLU A 117 -19.85 7.79 -6.46
N PHE A 118 -20.14 7.54 -5.17
CA PHE A 118 -21.00 6.43 -4.77
C PHE A 118 -22.48 6.77 -4.95
N ASP A 119 -22.90 7.99 -4.66
CA ASP A 119 -24.29 8.46 -4.82
C ASP A 119 -24.72 8.42 -6.30
N GLU A 120 -23.82 8.75 -7.23
CA GLU A 120 -24.07 8.65 -8.68
C GLU A 120 -24.44 7.22 -9.10
N VAL A 121 -23.77 6.22 -8.53
CA VAL A 121 -24.00 4.79 -8.85
C VAL A 121 -25.14 4.19 -8.02
N LEU A 122 -25.23 4.52 -6.73
CA LEU A 122 -26.21 3.95 -5.81
C LEU A 122 -27.62 4.47 -6.09
N GLN A 123 -27.76 5.74 -6.47
CA GLN A 123 -29.06 6.36 -6.82
C GLN A 123 -30.12 6.16 -5.73
N GLY A 124 -29.72 6.32 -4.47
CA GLY A 124 -30.59 6.16 -3.29
C GLY A 124 -30.73 4.72 -2.78
N ARG A 125 -30.11 3.72 -3.43
CA ARG A 125 -29.97 2.37 -2.87
C ARG A 125 -28.94 2.38 -1.72
N PRO A 126 -29.13 1.56 -0.68
CA PRO A 126 -28.20 1.52 0.45
C PRO A 126 -26.87 0.80 0.14
N ASN A 127 -26.85 -0.04 -0.90
CA ASN A 127 -25.70 -0.86 -1.31
C ASN A 127 -25.91 -1.42 -2.73
N GLN A 128 -24.96 -2.23 -3.22
CA GLN A 128 -24.95 -2.88 -4.53
C GLN A 128 -25.06 -4.43 -4.43
N LEU A 129 -25.58 -4.99 -3.33
CA LEU A 129 -25.63 -6.46 -3.12
C LEU A 129 -26.35 -7.23 -4.24
N GLU A 130 -27.29 -6.60 -4.94
CA GLU A 130 -28.00 -7.17 -6.09
C GLU A 130 -27.11 -7.37 -7.34
N ARG A 131 -25.93 -6.73 -7.38
CA ARG A 131 -24.98 -6.83 -8.47
C ARG A 131 -24.10 -8.08 -8.34
N GLN A 132 -24.61 -9.23 -8.77
CA GLN A 132 -23.99 -10.54 -8.53
C GLN A 132 -22.65 -10.79 -9.28
N ARG A 133 -22.32 -9.97 -10.29
CA ARG A 133 -21.08 -10.10 -11.10
C ARG A 133 -20.88 -11.50 -11.71
N ASP A 134 -21.95 -12.06 -12.31
CA ASP A 134 -21.87 -13.36 -12.98
C ASP A 134 -20.90 -13.36 -14.18
N ASP A 135 -20.60 -12.18 -14.73
CA ASP A 135 -19.61 -11.90 -15.78
C ASP A 135 -18.15 -12.18 -15.37
N VAL A 136 -17.85 -12.21 -14.07
CA VAL A 136 -16.48 -12.33 -13.56
C VAL A 136 -16.09 -13.80 -13.42
N ASP A 137 -15.04 -14.24 -14.12
CA ASP A 137 -14.42 -15.55 -13.91
C ASP A 137 -12.91 -15.37 -13.71
N VAL A 138 -12.44 -15.70 -12.50
CA VAL A 138 -11.06 -15.46 -12.06
C VAL A 138 -10.42 -16.77 -11.65
N SER A 139 -9.35 -17.11 -12.34
CA SER A 139 -8.50 -18.26 -12.05
C SER A 139 -7.44 -17.94 -10.99
N ALA A 140 -6.92 -18.99 -10.33
CA ALA A 140 -5.80 -18.83 -9.40
C ALA A 140 -4.55 -18.26 -10.07
N ALA A 141 -4.31 -18.58 -11.35
CA ALA A 141 -3.18 -18.06 -12.11
C ALA A 141 -3.23 -16.54 -12.27
N GLN A 142 -4.43 -15.98 -12.55
CA GLN A 142 -4.62 -14.53 -12.66
C GLN A 142 -4.38 -13.78 -11.34
N LEU A 143 -4.52 -14.44 -10.18
CA LEU A 143 -4.30 -13.82 -8.88
C LEU A 143 -2.82 -13.77 -8.47
N ILE A 144 -1.97 -14.60 -9.09
CA ILE A 144 -0.54 -14.71 -8.76
C ILE A 144 0.38 -14.25 -9.90
N ASP A 145 -0.17 -13.94 -11.06
CA ASP A 145 0.57 -13.30 -12.15
C ASP A 145 0.78 -11.81 -11.82
N THR A 146 1.88 -11.54 -11.12
CA THR A 146 2.28 -10.19 -10.67
C THR A 146 2.91 -9.34 -11.78
N THR A 147 2.75 -9.74 -13.06
CA THR A 147 3.19 -8.93 -14.19
C THR A 147 2.45 -7.59 -14.20
N VAL A 148 3.22 -6.51 -14.33
CA VAL A 148 2.71 -5.15 -14.50
C VAL A 148 3.35 -4.61 -15.77
N ASP A 149 2.52 -4.33 -16.78
CA ASP A 149 2.97 -3.78 -18.05
C ASP A 149 3.69 -2.44 -17.82
N ASP A 150 4.81 -2.25 -18.51
CA ASP A 150 5.72 -1.09 -18.35
C ASP A 150 6.20 -0.84 -16.91
N GLY A 151 6.09 -1.86 -16.05
CA GLY A 151 6.54 -1.82 -14.67
C GLY A 151 8.05 -1.63 -14.58
N ALA A 152 8.48 -0.61 -13.85
CA ALA A 152 9.90 -0.31 -13.61
C ALA A 152 10.25 -0.29 -12.12
N ILE A 153 11.48 -0.70 -11.79
CA ILE A 153 12.08 -0.45 -10.48
C ILE A 153 13.01 0.75 -10.67
N THR A 154 12.82 1.81 -9.88
CA THR A 154 13.59 3.05 -10.08
C THR A 154 14.40 3.41 -8.85
N ARG A 155 15.45 4.21 -9.02
CA ARG A 155 16.20 4.79 -7.88
C ARG A 155 15.30 5.64 -6.98
N ALA A 156 14.34 6.34 -7.59
CA ALA A 156 13.33 7.11 -6.85
C ALA A 156 12.41 6.19 -6.03
N GLY A 157 12.02 5.03 -6.57
CA GLY A 157 11.25 4.01 -5.86
C GLY A 157 12.01 3.43 -4.66
N VAL A 158 13.29 3.08 -4.84
CA VAL A 158 14.18 2.64 -3.74
C VAL A 158 14.25 3.72 -2.65
N ARG A 159 14.55 4.96 -3.04
CA ARG A 159 14.62 6.10 -2.10
C ARG A 159 13.31 6.31 -1.34
N THR A 160 12.18 6.27 -2.06
CA THR A 160 10.85 6.48 -1.48
C THR A 160 10.52 5.40 -0.45
N ASN A 161 10.81 4.14 -0.76
CA ASN A 161 10.58 3.03 0.17
C ASN A 161 11.41 3.19 1.45
N ILE A 162 12.68 3.57 1.32
CA ILE A 162 13.54 3.81 2.48
C ILE A 162 13.03 4.99 3.31
N ARG A 163 12.77 6.14 2.68
CA ARG A 163 12.29 7.36 3.35
C ARG A 163 11.00 7.11 4.14
N VAL A 164 9.97 6.60 3.46
CA VAL A 164 8.66 6.40 4.09
C VAL A 164 8.74 5.34 5.18
N GLY A 165 9.47 4.24 4.94
CA GLY A 165 9.59 3.16 5.92
C GLY A 165 10.32 3.58 7.20
N VAL A 166 11.44 4.30 7.07
CA VAL A 166 12.22 4.78 8.23
C VAL A 166 11.47 5.88 8.98
N TYR A 167 10.89 6.86 8.28
CA TYR A 167 10.08 7.90 8.93
C TYR A 167 8.92 7.24 9.68
N TYR A 168 8.11 6.39 9.03
CA TYR A 168 6.99 5.73 9.69
C TYR A 168 7.44 4.96 10.95
N LEU A 169 8.53 4.19 10.89
CA LEU A 169 9.06 3.47 12.04
C LEU A 169 9.50 4.41 13.19
N ALA A 170 10.18 5.52 12.87
CA ALA A 170 10.59 6.49 13.88
C ALA A 170 9.39 7.12 14.59
N ALA A 171 8.33 7.45 13.85
CA ALA A 171 7.08 7.95 14.42
C ALA A 171 6.32 6.87 15.22
N TRP A 172 6.34 5.62 14.75
CA TRP A 172 5.71 4.49 15.43
C TRP A 172 6.38 4.19 16.78
N LEU A 173 7.72 4.19 16.83
CA LEU A 173 8.49 4.07 18.07
C LEU A 173 8.24 5.24 19.04
N ALA A 174 7.94 6.42 18.50
CA ALA A 174 7.51 7.57 19.29
C ALA A 174 6.02 7.52 19.73
N GLY A 175 5.32 6.40 19.47
CA GLY A 175 3.94 6.17 19.89
C GLY A 175 2.86 6.59 18.88
N SER A 176 3.21 6.94 17.64
CA SER A 176 2.25 7.35 16.60
C SER A 176 2.18 6.34 15.45
N GLY A 177 1.08 5.59 15.35
CA GLY A 177 0.84 4.62 14.27
C GLY A 177 0.05 5.14 13.06
N ALA A 178 -0.35 6.40 13.07
CA ALA A 178 -0.95 7.09 11.92
C ALA A 178 -0.11 8.35 11.66
N VAL A 179 0.57 8.41 10.52
CA VAL A 179 1.66 9.36 10.29
C VAL A 179 1.45 10.08 8.98
N ALA A 180 1.43 11.42 9.01
CA ALA A 180 1.40 12.22 7.80
C ALA A 180 2.79 12.29 7.18
N ILE A 181 2.99 11.64 6.03
CA ILE A 181 4.26 11.63 5.29
C ILE A 181 3.96 12.03 3.83
N ASP A 182 4.59 13.10 3.34
CA ASP A 182 4.46 13.55 1.95
C ASP A 182 2.99 13.71 1.48
N ASN A 183 2.15 14.28 2.34
CA ASN A 183 0.69 14.47 2.17
C ASN A 183 -0.15 13.18 2.11
N LEU A 184 0.37 12.06 2.60
CA LEU A 184 -0.36 10.80 2.76
C LEU A 184 -0.46 10.44 4.24
N MET A 185 -1.63 9.93 4.65
CA MET A 185 -1.83 9.32 5.97
C MET A 185 -1.36 7.88 5.91
N GLU A 186 -0.15 7.64 6.38
CA GLU A 186 0.51 6.34 6.33
C GLU A 186 0.28 5.54 7.61
N ASP A 187 0.15 4.23 7.44
CA ASP A 187 0.08 3.23 8.51
C ASP A 187 1.19 2.17 8.34
N ALA A 188 1.14 1.13 9.18
CA ALA A 188 2.16 0.08 9.18
C ALA A 188 2.25 -0.66 7.85
N ALA A 189 1.14 -0.81 7.12
CA ALA A 189 1.12 -1.52 5.84
C ALA A 189 1.99 -0.82 4.80
N THR A 190 2.08 0.52 4.85
CA THR A 190 2.98 1.29 3.96
C THR A 190 4.45 0.98 4.24
N ALA A 191 4.85 0.92 5.52
CA ALA A 191 6.21 0.54 5.88
C ALA A 191 6.51 -0.93 5.53
N GLU A 192 5.53 -1.82 5.71
CA GLU A 192 5.64 -3.24 5.36
C GLU A 192 5.88 -3.45 3.88
N ILE A 193 5.07 -2.85 2.99
CA ILE A 193 5.33 -2.95 1.56
C ILE A 193 6.68 -2.31 1.19
N SER A 194 7.02 -1.17 1.79
CA SER A 194 8.26 -0.46 1.48
C SER A 194 9.50 -1.32 1.74
N ARG A 195 9.62 -1.93 2.92
CA ARG A 195 10.73 -2.85 3.21
C ARG A 195 10.67 -4.14 2.40
N SER A 196 9.46 -4.64 2.11
CA SER A 196 9.28 -5.90 1.39
C SER A 196 9.68 -5.81 -0.08
N GLN A 197 9.46 -4.66 -0.72
CA GLN A 197 9.95 -4.41 -2.07
C GLN A 197 11.47 -4.40 -2.12
N LEU A 198 12.13 -3.69 -1.20
CA LEU A 198 13.59 -3.66 -1.12
C LEU A 198 14.15 -5.08 -0.93
N TRP A 199 13.55 -5.85 -0.01
CA TRP A 199 13.90 -7.25 0.19
C TRP A 199 13.74 -8.05 -1.10
N GLN A 200 12.58 -7.97 -1.76
CA GLN A 200 12.33 -8.71 -3.00
C GLN A 200 13.34 -8.36 -4.09
N TRP A 201 13.62 -7.07 -4.27
CA TRP A 201 14.53 -6.59 -5.32
C TRP A 201 15.97 -7.05 -5.09
N VAL A 202 16.46 -7.00 -3.84
CA VAL A 202 17.79 -7.49 -3.51
C VAL A 202 17.88 -9.01 -3.69
N HIS A 203 16.91 -9.78 -3.18
CA HIS A 203 16.96 -11.24 -3.19
C HIS A 203 16.65 -11.87 -4.56
N ARG A 204 15.97 -11.13 -5.45
CA ARG A 204 15.72 -11.54 -6.84
C ARG A 204 16.73 -10.94 -7.82
N GLU A 205 17.79 -10.30 -7.33
CA GLU A 205 18.81 -9.62 -8.14
C GLU A 205 18.18 -8.70 -9.21
N ALA A 206 17.12 -8.00 -8.81
CA ALA A 206 16.33 -7.19 -9.71
C ALA A 206 17.16 -6.02 -10.26
N ARG A 207 16.74 -5.49 -11.41
CA ARG A 207 17.42 -4.39 -12.06
C ARG A 207 16.56 -3.13 -12.03
N LEU A 208 17.24 -2.02 -11.82
CA LEU A 208 16.68 -0.70 -12.03
C LEU A 208 16.34 -0.49 -13.52
N ASP A 209 15.54 0.52 -13.80
CA ASP A 209 15.21 1.03 -15.13
C ASP A 209 16.44 1.45 -15.95
N ASP A 210 17.53 1.87 -15.28
CA ASP A 210 18.84 2.12 -15.90
C ASP A 210 19.70 0.84 -16.11
N GLY A 211 19.18 -0.33 -15.73
CA GLY A 211 19.84 -1.63 -15.84
C GLY A 211 20.78 -1.99 -14.69
N ALA A 212 21.07 -1.07 -13.76
CA ALA A 212 21.92 -1.35 -12.61
C ALA A 212 21.24 -2.32 -11.63
N PRO A 213 21.99 -3.23 -10.99
CA PRO A 213 21.43 -4.17 -10.03
C PRO A 213 21.00 -3.46 -8.73
N VAL A 214 19.88 -3.90 -8.15
CA VAL A 214 19.47 -3.51 -6.80
C VAL A 214 20.22 -4.40 -5.80
N THR A 215 21.22 -3.84 -5.13
CA THR A 215 22.06 -4.56 -4.16
C THR A 215 21.84 -4.05 -2.74
N ALA A 216 22.24 -4.84 -1.73
CA ALA A 216 22.25 -4.37 -0.35
C ALA A 216 23.05 -3.06 -0.20
N GLY A 217 24.19 -2.93 -0.89
CA GLY A 217 25.01 -1.70 -0.88
C GLY A 217 24.31 -0.48 -1.48
N LEU A 218 23.46 -0.66 -2.50
CA LEU A 218 22.63 0.42 -3.03
C LEU A 218 21.61 0.89 -1.97
N VAL A 219 20.98 -0.07 -1.28
CA VAL A 219 19.98 0.22 -0.25
C VAL A 219 20.61 0.93 0.95
N THR A 220 21.72 0.41 1.49
CA THR A 220 22.41 1.02 2.64
C THR A 220 22.98 2.40 2.32
N GLY A 221 23.60 2.59 1.15
CA GLY A 221 24.09 3.90 0.73
C GLY A 221 22.96 4.92 0.51
N THR A 222 21.79 4.48 0.03
CA THR A 222 20.61 5.35 -0.08
C THR A 222 20.02 5.66 1.30
N LEU A 223 20.04 4.70 2.22
CA LEU A 223 19.62 4.88 3.62
C LEU A 223 20.43 5.95 4.33
N GLU A 224 21.76 5.94 4.20
CA GLU A 224 22.62 6.98 4.79
C GLU A 224 22.21 8.40 4.34
N GLN A 225 21.98 8.58 3.04
CA GLN A 225 21.53 9.87 2.47
C GLN A 225 20.13 10.27 2.97
N VAL A 226 19.21 9.30 3.06
CA VAL A 226 17.85 9.56 3.58
C VAL A 226 17.89 9.95 5.05
N LEU A 227 18.78 9.34 5.85
CA LEU A 227 18.89 9.67 7.28
C LEU A 227 19.39 11.09 7.53
N GLU A 228 20.30 11.60 6.69
CA GLU A 228 20.74 12.99 6.77
C GLU A 228 19.56 13.96 6.60
N GLU A 229 18.72 13.74 5.57
CA GLU A 229 17.53 14.56 5.33
C GLU A 229 16.48 14.42 6.45
N LEU A 230 16.21 13.19 6.91
CA LEU A 230 15.24 12.96 7.98
C LEU A 230 15.68 13.55 9.32
N ARG A 231 16.99 13.65 9.61
CA ARG A 231 17.48 14.33 10.82
C ARG A 231 17.11 15.81 10.82
N GLU A 232 17.21 16.47 9.66
CA GLU A 232 16.82 17.87 9.52
C GLU A 232 15.29 18.03 9.59
N GLU A 233 14.55 17.21 8.85
CA GLU A 233 13.09 17.29 8.76
C GLU A 233 12.39 16.99 10.08
N LEU A 234 12.88 15.99 10.83
CA LEU A 234 12.27 15.56 12.08
C LEU A 234 12.80 16.33 13.29
N ALA A 235 13.74 17.25 13.12
CA ALA A 235 14.34 18.01 14.21
C ALA A 235 13.28 18.66 15.11
N GLY A 236 13.32 18.37 16.41
CA GLY A 236 12.36 18.88 17.39
C GLY A 236 11.03 18.11 17.48
N THR A 237 10.84 17.06 16.68
CA THR A 237 9.73 16.11 16.83
C THR A 237 10.11 14.95 17.76
N PRO A 238 9.15 14.26 18.39
CA PRO A 238 9.43 13.04 19.16
C PRO A 238 10.12 11.94 18.33
N ALA A 239 9.79 11.85 17.03
CA ALA A 239 10.35 10.84 16.13
C ALA A 239 11.88 10.98 15.94
N ALA A 240 12.43 12.18 16.08
CA ALA A 240 13.88 12.39 15.93
C ALA A 240 14.71 11.57 16.94
N ALA A 241 14.19 11.33 18.15
CA ALA A 241 14.88 10.56 19.17
C ALA A 241 15.02 9.08 18.81
N HIS A 242 14.14 8.56 17.94
CA HIS A 242 14.08 7.15 17.55
C HIS A 242 14.62 6.88 16.15
N LEU A 243 15.16 7.89 15.45
CA LEU A 243 15.53 7.77 14.04
C LEU A 243 16.62 6.71 13.79
N ASP A 244 17.66 6.67 14.62
CA ASP A 244 18.75 5.69 14.49
C ASP A 244 18.29 4.26 14.87
N GLU A 245 17.32 4.12 15.77
CA GLU A 245 16.68 2.83 16.09
C GLU A 245 15.80 2.35 14.94
N ALA A 246 14.95 3.24 14.41
CA ALA A 246 14.11 2.98 13.27
C ALA A 246 14.92 2.56 12.04
N ALA A 247 16.04 3.24 11.76
CA ALA A 247 16.96 2.91 10.68
C ALA A 247 17.51 1.49 10.80
N ARG A 248 18.00 1.12 11.99
CA ARG A 248 18.55 -0.22 12.27
C ARG A 248 17.49 -1.31 12.10
N VAL A 249 16.28 -1.09 12.62
CA VAL A 249 15.17 -2.04 12.43
C VAL A 249 14.80 -2.14 10.95
N PHE A 250 14.68 -1.01 10.26
CA PHE A 250 14.30 -0.96 8.85
C PHE A 250 15.31 -1.70 7.96
N GLU A 251 16.60 -1.42 8.11
CA GLU A 251 17.68 -2.09 7.38
C GLU A 251 17.62 -3.60 7.58
N ARG A 252 17.51 -4.03 8.83
CA ARG A 252 17.36 -5.45 9.21
C ARG A 252 16.19 -6.10 8.48
N VAL A 253 14.97 -5.54 8.59
CA VAL A 253 13.77 -6.17 8.00
C VAL A 253 13.72 -6.07 6.47
N ALA A 254 14.49 -5.15 5.87
CA ALA A 254 14.57 -4.95 4.42
C ALA A 254 15.65 -5.81 3.75
N LEU A 255 16.71 -6.22 4.46
CA LEU A 255 17.88 -6.86 3.86
C LEU A 255 18.19 -8.27 4.39
N GLU A 256 17.78 -8.62 5.61
CA GLU A 256 18.17 -9.90 6.21
C GLU A 256 17.30 -11.08 5.79
N ASP A 257 17.92 -12.27 5.89
CA ASP A 257 17.27 -13.57 5.83
C ASP A 257 17.19 -14.21 7.23
N PRO A 258 16.09 -14.92 7.56
CA PRO A 258 14.89 -15.09 6.74
C PRO A 258 14.01 -13.83 6.73
N PHE A 259 13.18 -13.68 5.69
CA PHE A 259 12.15 -12.63 5.64
C PHE A 259 11.33 -12.58 6.94
N ILE A 260 11.43 -11.48 7.68
CA ILE A 260 10.70 -11.26 8.93
C ILE A 260 9.21 -11.07 8.60
N GLU A 261 8.30 -11.81 9.24
CA GLU A 261 6.88 -11.85 8.84
C GLU A 261 6.16 -10.51 8.98
N PHE A 262 6.53 -9.70 9.98
CA PHE A 262 6.01 -8.36 10.23
C PHE A 262 7.10 -7.49 10.88
N LEU A 263 7.33 -6.28 10.38
CA LEU A 263 8.30 -5.32 10.95
C LEU A 263 7.91 -4.88 12.36
N THR A 264 6.63 -4.96 12.70
CA THR A 264 6.13 -4.60 14.03
C THR A 264 6.66 -5.53 15.11
N LEU A 265 7.03 -6.78 14.81
CA LEU A 265 7.56 -7.71 15.80
C LEU A 265 8.90 -7.23 16.40
N PRO A 266 9.97 -7.01 15.61
CA PRO A 266 11.22 -6.47 16.16
C PRO A 266 11.09 -5.01 16.62
N ALA A 267 10.20 -4.21 16.01
CA ALA A 267 10.01 -2.83 16.45
C ALA A 267 9.35 -2.77 17.84
N TYR A 268 8.41 -3.67 18.14
CA TYR A 268 7.70 -3.69 19.42
C TYR A 268 8.62 -4.04 20.60
N GLU A 269 9.74 -4.73 20.35
CA GLU A 269 10.78 -4.98 21.37
C GLU A 269 11.48 -3.69 21.86
N LEU A 270 11.30 -2.58 21.13
CA LEU A 270 11.90 -1.27 21.44
C LEU A 270 10.91 -0.29 22.09
N ILE A 271 9.65 -0.70 22.29
CA ILE A 271 8.64 0.10 22.97
C ILE A 271 8.49 -0.40 24.42
N ASP A 272 8.64 0.50 25.38
CA ASP A 272 8.43 0.25 26.82
C ASP A 272 6.95 0.09 27.20
#